data_AF-A0A314V3K0-F1
#
_entry.id   AF-A0A314V3K0-F1
#
_cell.length_a   1.000
_cell.length_b   1.000
_cell.length_c   1.000
_cell.angle_alpha   90.00
_cell.angle_beta   90.00
_cell.angle_gamma   90.00
#
_symmetry.space_group_name_H-M   'P 1'
#
loop_
_entity.id
_entity.type
_entity.pdbx_description
1 polymer ?
#
loop_
_entity_poly.entity_id
_entity_poly.type
_entity_poly.pdbx_seq_one_letter_code
_entity_poly.pdbx_strand_id
1 'polypeptide(L)'
;MSGKIIENVSVSQCYQLSRKFDTHYQRDNFAPFMRNMLPFQRGKLAWTAIPSMQLRNFSKYQSSFVNRRTVHCNAAPSTAVVPNLDKVDFLKLQNGSDIRGVAVAGVEGEPLNLTEPVSEAIAAGFAAWLLEKKKADGSRRLSISVGHDSRISAKKLEDAISRGIVGAGLDVVQYGLASTPAMFNSTVTEDDAFLCPVDGSIMITASHLPYNRNGFKFFTNAGGLGKADIKNILERAADLYNKFTAEGLTSSKGKALASVKRVDYMNVYTSDLVKAVRKAAGNIEKPLEGFHIVVDAGNGAGGFFAAKVLEPLGAVTSGSQFLEPDGNIDY
;
A
#
# COMPACT_ATOMS: atom_id res chain seq x y z
N MET A 1 12.62 -6.64 56.20
CA MET A 1 12.61 -5.51 55.25
C MET A 1 11.30 -5.58 54.48
N SER A 2 10.38 -4.66 54.80
CA SER A 2 9.03 -4.59 54.22
C SER A 2 9.04 -3.53 53.13
N GLY A 3 8.80 -3.92 51.88
CA GLY A 3 8.76 -3.05 50.72
C GLY A 3 7.31 -2.70 50.38
N LYS A 4 6.95 -1.41 50.51
CA LYS A 4 5.65 -0.86 50.10
C LYS A 4 5.56 -0.80 48.57
N ILE A 5 4.46 -1.30 48.03
CA ILE A 5 4.00 -1.05 46.66
C ILE A 5 3.31 0.32 46.67
N ILE A 6 3.67 1.20 45.73
CA ILE A 6 2.99 2.48 45.50
C ILE A 6 2.22 2.35 44.18
N GLU A 7 0.89 2.28 44.29
CA GLU A 7 -0.03 2.45 43.16
C GLU A 7 -0.36 3.94 43.00
N ASN A 8 -0.07 4.50 41.83
CA ASN A 8 -0.52 5.84 41.46
C ASN A 8 -1.88 5.73 40.76
N VAL A 9 -2.96 6.01 41.50
CA VAL A 9 -4.31 6.19 40.96
C VAL A 9 -4.49 7.66 40.60
N SER A 10 -4.64 7.95 39.31
CA SER A 10 -5.04 9.28 38.83
C SER A 10 -6.56 9.39 38.87
N VAL A 11 -7.08 10.15 39.85
CA VAL A 11 -8.51 10.46 39.98
C VAL A 11 -8.78 11.78 39.26
N SER A 12 -9.32 11.73 38.05
CA SER A 12 -9.85 12.92 37.37
C SER A 12 -11.26 13.22 37.90
N GLN A 13 -11.37 14.31 38.66
CA GLN A 13 -12.61 14.85 39.19
C GLN A 13 -13.56 15.30 38.07
N CYS A 14 -14.76 14.74 38.07
CA CYS A 14 -15.86 15.10 37.20
C CYS A 14 -16.49 16.41 37.71
N TYR A 15 -16.39 17.49 36.94
CA TYR A 15 -17.20 18.68 37.16
C TYR A 15 -18.55 18.51 36.48
N GLN A 16 -19.59 18.22 37.27
CA GLN A 16 -20.98 18.35 36.85
C GLN A 16 -21.34 19.83 36.74
N LEU A 17 -21.68 20.28 35.54
CA LEU A 17 -22.48 21.48 35.33
C LEU A 17 -23.82 21.06 34.73
N SER A 18 -24.81 21.01 35.62
CA SER A 18 -26.22 20.86 35.30
C SER A 18 -26.75 22.13 34.65
N ARG A 19 -27.26 22.05 33.42
CA ARG A 19 -28.33 22.94 32.95
C ARG A 19 -29.38 22.16 32.18
N LYS A 20 -30.62 22.52 32.54
CA LYS A 20 -31.89 21.85 32.27
C LYS A 20 -32.29 21.89 30.79
N PHE A 21 -33.13 20.91 30.47
CA PHE A 21 -34.03 20.77 29.32
C PHE A 21 -34.57 22.09 28.76
N ASP A 22 -34.58 22.21 27.43
CA ASP A 22 -35.83 22.48 26.70
C ASP A 22 -35.74 21.99 25.25
N THR A 23 -36.77 21.24 24.87
CA THR A 23 -37.06 20.75 23.53
C THR A 23 -37.72 21.86 22.72
N HIS A 24 -37.16 22.27 21.58
CA HIS A 24 -37.98 22.75 20.46
C HIS A 24 -37.27 22.57 19.11
N TYR A 25 -37.99 21.88 18.24
CA TYR A 25 -37.72 21.65 16.83
C TYR A 25 -37.84 22.99 16.07
N GLN A 26 -36.78 23.43 15.39
CA GLN A 26 -36.90 24.33 14.24
C GLN A 26 -35.88 23.94 13.17
N ARG A 27 -36.40 23.59 11.99
CA ARG A 27 -35.68 23.63 10.71
C ARG A 27 -35.20 25.05 10.49
N ASP A 28 -33.95 25.23 10.08
CA ASP A 28 -33.59 26.33 9.19
C ASP A 28 -32.44 25.96 8.25
N ASN A 29 -32.69 26.29 6.98
CA ASN A 29 -31.77 26.20 5.85
C ASN A 29 -30.66 27.24 6.00
N PHE A 30 -29.40 26.88 5.73
CA PHE A 30 -28.40 27.88 5.32
C PHE A 30 -27.53 27.37 4.17
N ALA A 31 -27.64 28.07 3.05
CA ALA A 31 -26.82 28.02 1.85
C ALA A 31 -25.50 28.81 2.07
N PRO A 32 -24.48 28.63 1.21
CA PRO A 32 -23.11 29.02 1.49
C PRO A 32 -22.86 30.52 1.27
N PHE A 33 -22.06 31.12 2.14
CA PHE A 33 -21.57 32.50 2.00
C PHE A 33 -20.48 32.57 0.91
N MET A 34 -20.84 33.11 -0.25
CA MET A 34 -19.90 33.75 -1.17
C MET A 34 -19.62 35.19 -0.69
N ARG A 35 -18.35 35.59 -0.68
CA ARG A 35 -17.95 37.00 -0.59
C ARG A 35 -17.15 37.35 -1.84
N ASN A 36 -17.67 38.30 -2.61
CA ASN A 36 -17.01 38.95 -3.74
C ASN A 36 -17.04 40.47 -3.54
N MET A 37 -16.05 41.15 -4.18
CA MET A 37 -15.92 42.57 -4.60
C MET A 37 -14.55 43.14 -4.14
N LEU A 38 -13.48 43.12 -4.97
CA LEU A 38 -13.06 44.04 -6.08
C LEU A 38 -12.37 45.35 -5.59
N PRO A 39 -11.65 46.13 -6.43
CA PRO A 39 -10.54 45.82 -7.35
C PRO A 39 -9.37 46.85 -7.25
N PHE A 40 -8.17 46.58 -7.81
CA PHE A 40 -7.27 47.66 -8.26
C PHE A 40 -6.36 47.27 -9.44
N GLN A 41 -5.99 48.29 -10.21
CA GLN A 41 -5.62 48.29 -11.62
C GLN A 41 -4.10 48.22 -11.94
N ARG A 42 -3.81 47.52 -13.05
CA ARG A 42 -3.02 47.95 -14.25
C ARG A 42 -1.49 48.13 -14.14
N GLY A 43 -0.78 47.34 -14.96
CA GLY A 43 0.56 47.62 -15.49
C GLY A 43 0.87 46.73 -16.71
N LYS A 44 0.97 47.34 -17.91
CA LYS A 44 1.26 46.72 -19.22
C LYS A 44 2.78 46.52 -19.42
N LEU A 45 3.17 45.52 -20.23
CA LEU A 45 4.11 45.69 -21.35
C LEU A 45 4.03 44.47 -22.28
N ALA A 46 4.07 44.74 -23.59
CA ALA A 46 3.86 43.82 -24.70
C ALA A 46 5.11 43.76 -25.59
N TRP A 47 4.94 43.16 -26.77
CA TRP A 47 5.84 43.01 -27.93
C TRP A 47 6.64 41.69 -27.98
N THR A 48 6.76 40.93 -29.08
CA THR A 48 6.05 40.71 -30.38
C THR A 48 6.93 39.67 -31.11
N ALA A 49 6.35 38.73 -31.87
CA ALA A 49 6.68 38.47 -33.29
C ALA A 49 6.23 37.08 -33.79
N ILE A 50 5.34 37.08 -34.78
CA ILE A 50 5.14 36.04 -35.80
C ILE A 50 5.35 36.73 -37.15
N PRO A 51 5.89 36.04 -38.17
CA PRO A 51 5.21 36.00 -39.48
C PRO A 51 5.26 34.57 -40.06
N SER A 52 4.41 34.06 -40.96
CA SER A 52 3.32 34.58 -41.79
C SER A 52 2.67 33.36 -42.50
N MET A 53 1.39 33.49 -42.88
CA MET A 53 0.68 32.56 -43.77
C MET A 53 1.12 32.73 -45.24
N GLN A 54 1.18 31.63 -45.99
CA GLN A 54 0.87 31.63 -47.42
C GLN A 54 -0.19 30.58 -47.73
N LEU A 55 -1.35 31.05 -48.20
CA LEU A 55 -2.32 30.26 -48.95
C LEU A 55 -1.96 30.33 -50.44
N ARG A 56 -2.00 29.18 -51.12
CA ARG A 56 -2.25 29.10 -52.57
C ARG A 56 -3.32 28.05 -52.82
N ASN A 57 -4.32 28.43 -53.61
CA ASN A 57 -5.44 27.61 -54.05
C ASN A 57 -5.23 27.05 -55.47
N PHE A 58 -6.02 26.01 -55.75
CA PHE A 58 -6.43 25.42 -57.04
C PHE A 58 -5.64 24.21 -57.58
N SER A 59 -6.28 23.04 -57.62
CA SER A 59 -6.92 22.48 -58.84
C SER A 59 -7.65 21.15 -58.54
N LYS A 60 -8.66 20.84 -59.37
CA LYS A 60 -9.58 19.70 -59.29
C LYS A 60 -9.02 18.44 -59.98
N TYR A 61 -9.67 17.31 -59.63
CA TYR A 61 -9.88 16.05 -60.39
C TYR A 61 -9.01 14.81 -60.13
N GLN A 62 -9.75 13.74 -59.79
CA GLN A 62 -9.66 12.33 -60.19
C GLN A 62 -8.97 11.26 -59.32
N SER A 63 -9.86 10.36 -58.89
CA SER A 63 -9.82 8.93 -58.51
C SER A 63 -8.51 8.15 -58.31
N SER A 64 -8.64 7.25 -57.32
CA SER A 64 -8.03 5.92 -57.19
C SER A 64 -6.54 5.88 -56.80
N PHE A 65 -6.26 5.41 -55.58
CA PHE A 65 -5.68 4.09 -55.30
C PHE A 65 -5.35 4.00 -53.80
N VAL A 66 -5.61 2.83 -53.22
CA VAL A 66 -5.26 2.46 -51.84
C VAL A 66 -3.75 2.60 -51.65
N ASN A 67 -3.30 3.35 -50.64
CA ASN A 67 -1.91 3.26 -50.21
C ASN A 67 -1.79 3.29 -48.68
N ARG A 68 -1.21 2.21 -48.14
CA ARG A 68 -0.88 2.01 -46.72
C ARG A 68 0.01 3.16 -46.25
N ARG A 69 -0.47 3.95 -45.29
CA ARG A 69 0.40 4.89 -44.57
C ARG A 69 1.24 4.10 -43.56
N THR A 70 2.49 3.86 -43.92
CA THR A 70 3.56 3.52 -43.00
C THR A 70 3.77 4.73 -42.06
N VAL A 71 3.47 4.56 -40.78
CA VAL A 71 3.79 5.56 -39.75
C VAL A 71 5.25 5.32 -39.36
N HIS A 72 6.15 6.22 -39.77
CA HIS A 72 7.50 6.24 -39.24
C HIS A 72 7.49 6.96 -37.90
N CYS A 73 7.48 6.18 -36.82
CA CYS A 73 7.84 6.68 -35.50
C CYS A 73 9.36 6.89 -35.49
N ASN A 74 9.81 8.15 -35.42
CA ASN A 74 11.18 8.45 -35.02
C ASN A 74 11.33 8.07 -33.54
N ALA A 75 11.67 6.82 -33.28
CA ALA A 75 12.18 6.42 -31.98
C ALA A 75 13.55 7.08 -31.82
N ALA A 76 13.59 8.18 -31.05
CA ALA A 76 14.86 8.64 -30.50
C ALA A 76 15.43 7.47 -29.69
N PRO A 77 16.71 7.09 -29.88
CA PRO A 77 17.33 6.09 -29.02
C PRO A 77 17.36 6.69 -27.61
N SER A 78 16.43 6.26 -26.77
CA SER A 78 16.55 6.44 -25.34
C SER A 78 17.78 5.66 -24.93
N THR A 79 18.90 6.35 -24.74
CA THR A 79 20.03 5.83 -23.98
C THR A 79 19.51 5.58 -22.57
N ALA A 80 18.92 4.41 -22.35
CA ALA A 80 18.64 3.91 -21.02
C ALA A 80 20.00 3.76 -20.35
N VAL A 81 20.37 4.78 -19.57
CA VAL A 81 21.52 4.71 -18.67
C VAL A 81 21.27 3.50 -17.80
N VAL A 82 22.08 2.46 -18.01
CA VAL A 82 22.04 1.25 -17.19
C VAL A 82 22.28 1.71 -15.74
N PRO A 83 21.35 1.45 -14.81
CA PRO A 83 21.57 1.85 -13.43
C PRO A 83 22.81 1.11 -12.93
N ASN A 84 23.84 1.86 -12.53
CA ASN A 84 24.91 1.28 -11.75
C ASN A 84 24.27 0.80 -10.44
N LEU A 85 24.29 -0.51 -10.18
CA LEU A 85 23.74 -1.07 -8.95
C LEU A 85 24.67 -0.64 -7.82
N ASP A 86 24.25 0.37 -7.07
CA ASP A 86 25.00 0.83 -5.90
C ASP A 86 25.18 -0.32 -4.91
N LYS A 87 26.32 -0.32 -4.21
CA LYS A 87 26.64 -1.31 -3.17
C LYS A 87 25.70 -1.09 -1.98
N VAL A 88 24.72 -1.98 -1.81
CA VAL A 88 23.74 -1.92 -0.72
C VAL A 88 24.14 -2.83 0.42
N ASP A 89 24.13 -2.29 1.65
CA ASP A 89 24.28 -3.07 2.88
C ASP A 89 22.90 -3.55 3.36
N PHE A 90 22.51 -4.75 2.92
CA PHE A 90 21.19 -5.32 3.23
C PHE A 90 20.97 -5.50 4.74
N LEU A 91 22.01 -5.80 5.52
CA LEU A 91 21.88 -6.03 6.96
C LEU A 91 21.49 -4.76 7.72
N LYS A 92 21.84 -3.57 7.19
CA LYS A 92 21.38 -2.28 7.76
C LYS A 92 19.88 -2.03 7.59
N LEU A 93 19.21 -2.78 6.72
CA LEU A 93 17.74 -2.70 6.58
C LEU A 93 17.01 -3.51 7.66
N GLN A 94 17.71 -4.34 8.43
CA GLN A 94 17.09 -5.12 9.49
C GLN A 94 16.63 -4.22 10.64
N ASN A 95 15.35 -4.32 10.99
CA ASN A 95 14.77 -3.69 12.16
C ASN A 95 14.01 -4.74 12.99
N GLY A 96 14.74 -5.45 13.85
CA GLY A 96 14.18 -6.55 14.63
C GLY A 96 13.71 -7.71 13.75
N SER A 97 12.41 -8.00 13.83
CA SER A 97 11.69 -8.99 13.00
C SER A 97 11.17 -8.43 11.67
N ASP A 98 11.43 -7.15 11.38
CA ASP A 98 10.97 -6.46 10.18
C ASP A 98 12.17 -5.98 9.35
N ILE A 99 11.88 -5.54 8.12
CA ILE A 99 12.80 -4.78 7.27
C ILE A 99 12.29 -3.34 7.20
N ARG A 100 13.16 -2.34 7.35
CA ARG A 100 12.84 -0.91 7.21
C ARG A 100 13.92 -0.16 6.45
N GLY A 101 13.52 0.80 5.63
CA GLY A 101 14.45 1.68 4.91
C GLY A 101 13.79 2.93 4.36
N VAL A 102 14.59 3.79 3.72
CA VAL A 102 14.15 4.97 2.98
C VAL A 102 13.72 4.51 1.58
N ALA A 103 12.44 4.70 1.28
CA ALA A 103 11.83 4.31 0.01
C ALA A 103 11.43 5.52 -0.86
N VAL A 104 11.39 6.72 -0.28
CA VAL A 104 11.11 7.98 -0.98
C VAL A 104 12.23 8.96 -0.67
N ALA A 105 12.76 9.62 -1.70
CA ALA A 105 13.76 10.68 -1.53
C ALA A 105 13.10 11.98 -1.06
N GLY A 106 13.87 12.88 -0.47
CA GLY A 106 13.38 14.23 -0.10
C GLY A 106 13.75 14.67 1.31
N VAL A 107 14.33 13.79 2.12
CA VAL A 107 14.87 14.14 3.45
C VAL A 107 16.39 14.21 3.36
N GLU A 108 16.95 15.36 3.74
CA GLU A 108 18.40 15.58 3.72
C GLU A 108 19.11 14.59 4.66
N GLY A 109 20.23 14.02 4.22
CA GLY A 109 20.99 13.03 4.98
C GLY A 109 20.38 11.61 5.00
N GLU A 110 19.22 11.40 4.35
CA GLU A 110 18.55 10.09 4.30
C GLU A 110 18.51 9.55 2.86
N PRO A 111 19.61 8.96 2.34
CA PRO A 111 19.62 8.42 0.99
C PRO A 111 18.71 7.20 0.87
N LEU A 112 18.17 7.00 -0.34
CA LEU A 112 17.38 5.81 -0.68
C LEU A 112 18.20 4.55 -0.42
N ASN A 113 17.64 3.62 0.36
CA ASN A 113 18.25 2.31 0.59
C ASN A 113 17.25 1.15 0.46
N LEU A 114 15.95 1.44 0.29
CA LEU A 114 14.90 0.46 -0.01
C LEU A 114 14.32 0.74 -1.40
N THR A 115 15.15 0.52 -2.42
CA THR A 115 14.80 0.75 -3.84
C THR A 115 14.08 -0.46 -4.44
N GLU A 116 13.58 -0.34 -5.69
CA GLU A 116 12.96 -1.47 -6.38
C GLU A 116 13.91 -2.67 -6.54
N PRO A 117 15.16 -2.52 -7.03
CA PRO A 117 16.05 -3.68 -7.16
C PRO A 117 16.39 -4.34 -5.81
N VAL A 118 16.51 -3.55 -4.74
CA VAL A 118 16.72 -4.06 -3.37
C VAL A 118 15.50 -4.85 -2.92
N SER A 119 14.30 -4.33 -3.15
CA SER A 119 13.04 -4.97 -2.74
C SER A 119 12.77 -6.25 -3.54
N GLU A 120 13.11 -6.25 -4.83
CA GLU A 120 13.07 -7.43 -5.71
C GLU A 120 14.02 -8.51 -5.18
N ALA A 121 15.24 -8.16 -4.81
CA ALA A 121 16.20 -9.10 -4.21
C ALA A 121 15.75 -9.63 -2.84
N ILE A 122 15.18 -8.79 -1.98
CA ILE A 122 14.62 -9.20 -0.68
C ILE A 122 13.48 -10.20 -0.88
N ALA A 123 12.57 -9.94 -1.82
CA ALA A 123 11.46 -10.82 -2.11
C ALA A 123 11.92 -12.17 -2.67
N ALA A 124 12.94 -12.18 -3.53
CA ALA A 124 13.57 -13.40 -4.00
C ALA A 124 14.29 -14.16 -2.86
N GLY A 125 14.94 -13.44 -1.94
CA GLY A 125 15.53 -14.00 -0.72
C GLY A 125 14.50 -14.67 0.19
N PHE A 126 13.33 -14.04 0.37
CA PHE A 126 12.21 -14.63 1.11
C PHE A 126 11.63 -15.86 0.42
N ALA A 127 11.46 -15.82 -0.91
CA ALA A 127 11.01 -16.97 -1.67
C ALA A 127 11.97 -18.17 -1.53
N ALA A 128 13.29 -17.94 -1.60
CA ALA A 128 14.30 -18.96 -1.38
C ALA A 128 14.26 -19.52 0.06
N TRP A 129 14.12 -18.66 1.07
CA TRP A 129 13.92 -19.07 2.46
C TRP A 129 12.67 -19.93 2.61
N LEU A 130 11.56 -19.55 1.97
CA LEU A 130 10.28 -20.25 2.07
C LEU A 130 10.33 -21.64 1.43
N LEU A 131 10.93 -21.77 0.25
CA LEU A 131 11.14 -23.06 -0.43
C LEU A 131 11.92 -24.03 0.46
N GLU A 132 12.99 -23.57 1.11
CA GLU A 132 13.79 -24.37 2.03
C GLU A 132 12.98 -24.79 3.26
N LYS A 133 12.30 -23.84 3.92
CA LYS A 133 11.51 -24.11 5.13
C LYS A 133 10.36 -25.08 4.89
N LYS A 134 9.70 -24.98 3.73
CA LYS A 134 8.60 -25.86 3.34
C LYS A 134 9.08 -27.20 2.75
N LYS A 135 10.40 -27.38 2.57
CA LYS A 135 11.00 -28.56 1.91
C LYS A 135 10.32 -28.85 0.57
N ALA A 136 10.09 -27.80 -0.22
CA ALA A 136 9.39 -27.93 -1.49
C ALA A 136 10.14 -28.90 -2.41
N ASP A 137 9.48 -29.97 -2.82
CA ASP A 137 10.01 -31.02 -3.70
C ASP A 137 9.69 -30.78 -5.18
N GLY A 138 9.02 -29.65 -5.49
CA GLY A 138 8.58 -29.29 -6.83
C GLY A 138 7.22 -29.87 -7.23
N SER A 139 6.54 -30.63 -6.36
CA SER A 139 5.22 -31.20 -6.62
C SER A 139 4.13 -30.15 -6.85
N ARG A 140 4.24 -28.98 -6.20
CA ARG A 140 3.42 -27.80 -6.46
C ARG A 140 4.23 -26.52 -6.36
N ARG A 141 3.77 -25.48 -7.04
CA ARG A 141 4.32 -24.13 -6.87
C ARG A 141 3.77 -23.53 -5.58
N LEU A 142 4.66 -22.97 -4.76
CA LEU A 142 4.25 -22.23 -3.57
C LEU A 142 3.72 -20.85 -3.97
N SER A 143 2.77 -20.34 -3.20
CA SER A 143 2.18 -19.01 -3.42
C SER A 143 2.53 -18.05 -2.28
N ILE A 144 2.74 -16.78 -2.62
CA ILE A 144 2.97 -15.70 -1.66
C ILE A 144 1.97 -14.57 -1.91
N SER A 145 1.23 -14.17 -0.86
CA SER A 145 0.42 -12.95 -0.94
C SER A 145 1.24 -11.70 -0.66
N VAL A 146 0.93 -10.60 -1.35
CA VAL A 146 1.54 -9.30 -1.14
C VAL A 146 0.43 -8.27 -0.94
N GLY A 147 0.52 -7.50 0.13
CA GLY A 147 -0.38 -6.38 0.39
C GLY A 147 0.37 -5.23 1.04
N HIS A 148 -0.27 -4.07 1.10
CA HIS A 148 0.41 -2.85 1.50
C HIS A 148 -0.49 -1.89 2.27
N ASP A 149 0.13 -0.98 3.03
CA ASP A 149 -0.54 0.17 3.64
C ASP A 149 -0.67 1.35 2.65
N SER A 150 -1.17 2.49 3.11
CA SER A 150 -1.47 3.65 2.25
C SER A 150 -0.23 4.42 1.75
N ARG A 151 1.00 4.01 2.09
CA ARG A 151 2.21 4.79 1.76
C ARG A 151 2.41 4.98 0.27
N ILE A 152 2.86 6.18 -0.13
CA ILE A 152 3.07 6.56 -1.54
C ILE A 152 4.07 5.66 -2.29
N SER A 153 5.02 5.04 -1.59
CA SER A 153 5.98 4.10 -2.19
C SER A 153 5.43 2.68 -2.37
N ALA A 154 4.29 2.36 -1.76
CA ALA A 154 3.77 1.00 -1.65
C ALA A 154 3.59 0.31 -3.00
N LYS A 155 2.95 0.97 -3.98
CA LYS A 155 2.65 0.34 -5.27
C LYS A 155 3.92 -0.04 -6.05
N LYS A 156 4.91 0.86 -6.05
CA LYS A 156 6.21 0.64 -6.70
C LYS A 156 6.96 -0.53 -6.04
N LEU A 157 6.89 -0.64 -4.71
CA LEU A 157 7.50 -1.75 -3.97
C LEU A 157 6.74 -3.07 -4.17
N GLU A 158 5.41 -3.04 -4.26
CA GLU A 158 4.57 -4.22 -4.54
C GLU A 158 4.95 -4.83 -5.90
N ASP A 159 5.10 -4.01 -6.93
CA ASP A 159 5.48 -4.48 -8.26
C ASP A 159 6.92 -5.05 -8.27
N ALA A 160 7.85 -4.47 -7.51
CA ALA A 160 9.22 -4.98 -7.37
C ALA A 160 9.28 -6.31 -6.61
N ILE A 161 8.56 -6.41 -5.49
CA ILE A 161 8.43 -7.64 -4.73
C ILE A 161 7.82 -8.75 -5.59
N SER A 162 6.77 -8.43 -6.36
CA SER A 162 6.11 -9.39 -7.24
C SER A 162 7.08 -9.95 -8.28
N ARG A 163 7.95 -9.10 -8.87
CA ARG A 163 9.00 -9.58 -9.79
C ARG A 163 9.98 -10.52 -9.11
N GLY A 164 10.41 -10.22 -7.88
CA GLY A 164 11.35 -11.04 -7.13
C GLY A 164 10.79 -12.44 -6.82
N ILE A 165 9.53 -12.51 -6.41
CA ILE A 165 8.84 -13.78 -6.13
C ILE A 165 8.65 -14.60 -7.40
N VAL A 166 8.16 -13.98 -8.49
CA VAL A 166 7.98 -14.67 -9.77
C VAL A 166 9.31 -15.13 -10.34
N GLY A 167 10.35 -14.31 -10.25
CA GLY A 167 11.71 -14.65 -10.69
C GLY A 167 12.29 -15.85 -9.93
N ALA A 168 11.88 -16.03 -8.67
CA ALA A 168 12.21 -17.21 -7.86
C ALA A 168 11.32 -18.44 -8.15
N GLY A 169 10.36 -18.34 -9.07
CA GLY A 169 9.52 -19.45 -9.53
C GLY A 169 8.25 -19.67 -8.72
N LEU A 170 7.88 -18.77 -7.79
CA LEU A 170 6.67 -18.86 -6.98
C LEU A 170 5.51 -18.08 -7.61
N ASP A 171 4.28 -18.38 -7.17
CA ASP A 171 3.09 -17.63 -7.57
C ASP A 171 2.85 -16.43 -6.64
N VAL A 172 2.31 -15.35 -7.18
CA VAL A 172 2.05 -14.11 -6.44
C VAL A 172 0.57 -13.78 -6.47
N VAL A 173 0.03 -13.44 -5.30
CA VAL A 173 -1.31 -12.89 -5.17
C VAL A 173 -1.22 -11.49 -4.56
N GLN A 174 -1.54 -10.47 -5.34
CA GLN A 174 -1.62 -9.08 -4.89
C GLN A 174 -2.99 -8.82 -4.25
N TYR A 175 -2.99 -8.42 -2.98
CA TYR A 175 -4.18 -7.99 -2.26
C TYR A 175 -4.34 -6.46 -2.24
N GLY A 176 -3.33 -5.73 -2.73
CA GLY A 176 -3.36 -4.26 -2.73
C GLY A 176 -3.41 -3.69 -1.32
N LEU A 177 -4.29 -2.72 -1.10
CA LEU A 177 -4.46 -2.10 0.21
C LEU A 177 -5.01 -3.13 1.21
N ALA A 178 -4.21 -3.47 2.20
CA ALA A 178 -4.53 -4.46 3.20
C ALA A 178 -4.02 -4.05 4.59
N SER A 179 -4.63 -4.60 5.63
CA SER A 179 -4.11 -4.46 6.98
C SER A 179 -3.04 -5.53 7.27
N THR A 180 -2.09 -5.24 8.16
CA THR A 180 -1.13 -6.25 8.63
C THR A 180 -1.79 -7.53 9.15
N PRO A 181 -2.85 -7.49 9.99
CA PRO A 181 -3.50 -8.72 10.43
C PRO A 181 -4.23 -9.45 9.29
N ALA A 182 -4.75 -8.75 8.27
CA ALA A 182 -5.29 -9.41 7.08
C ALA A 182 -4.21 -10.18 6.32
N MET A 183 -3.01 -9.60 6.18
CA MET A 183 -1.89 -10.27 5.51
C MET A 183 -1.37 -11.49 6.28
N PHE A 184 -1.44 -11.53 7.61
CA PHE A 184 -1.19 -12.76 8.35
C PHE A 184 -2.36 -13.74 8.17
N ASN A 185 -3.60 -13.26 8.25
CA ASN A 185 -4.78 -14.10 8.14
C ASN A 185 -4.84 -14.86 6.80
N SER A 186 -4.32 -14.31 5.70
CA SER A 186 -4.25 -15.02 4.41
C SER A 186 -3.40 -16.29 4.40
N THR A 187 -2.50 -16.46 5.37
CA THR A 187 -1.69 -17.69 5.49
C THR A 187 -2.41 -18.81 6.24
N VAL A 188 -3.58 -18.52 6.82
CA VAL A 188 -4.34 -19.46 7.67
C VAL A 188 -5.81 -19.61 7.27
N THR A 189 -6.38 -18.65 6.54
CA THR A 189 -7.75 -18.76 6.01
C THR A 189 -7.80 -19.79 4.90
N GLU A 190 -8.84 -20.63 4.89
CA GLU A 190 -9.10 -21.60 3.83
C GLU A 190 -10.23 -21.07 2.93
N ASP A 191 -9.86 -20.52 1.77
CA ASP A 191 -10.83 -20.01 0.78
C ASP A 191 -10.19 -19.98 -0.62
N ASP A 192 -10.52 -21.00 -1.42
CA ASP A 192 -10.00 -21.16 -2.79
C ASP A 192 -10.39 -20.00 -3.72
N ALA A 193 -11.54 -19.36 -3.48
CA ALA A 193 -11.99 -18.24 -4.32
C ALA A 193 -11.08 -17.01 -4.16
N PHE A 194 -10.39 -16.92 -3.03
CA PHE A 194 -9.44 -15.84 -2.71
C PHE A 194 -7.99 -16.32 -2.70
N LEU A 195 -7.74 -17.54 -3.17
CA LEU A 195 -6.41 -18.15 -3.31
C LEU A 195 -5.69 -18.35 -1.97
N CYS A 196 -6.45 -18.71 -0.94
CA CYS A 196 -5.96 -18.96 0.41
C CYS A 196 -6.14 -20.44 0.83
N PRO A 197 -5.27 -20.99 1.70
CA PRO A 197 -4.16 -20.30 2.34
C PRO A 197 -2.95 -20.16 1.41
N VAL A 198 -2.28 -19.01 1.47
CA VAL A 198 -0.97 -18.85 0.82
C VAL A 198 0.14 -19.41 1.70
N ASP A 199 1.26 -19.81 1.10
CA ASP A 199 2.38 -20.42 1.82
C ASP A 199 3.19 -19.40 2.63
N GLY A 200 3.23 -18.16 2.14
CA GLY A 200 3.88 -17.03 2.77
C GLY A 200 3.18 -15.73 2.43
N SER A 201 3.47 -14.68 3.18
CA SER A 201 2.86 -13.37 2.97
C SER A 201 3.83 -12.24 3.29
N ILE A 202 3.81 -11.19 2.47
CA ILE A 202 4.59 -9.97 2.64
C ILE A 202 3.64 -8.79 2.82
N MET A 203 3.73 -8.12 3.96
CA MET A 203 3.06 -6.84 4.21
C MET A 203 4.07 -5.70 3.98
N ILE A 204 3.78 -4.82 3.04
CA ILE A 204 4.54 -3.62 2.75
C ILE A 204 4.01 -2.49 3.63
N THR A 205 4.80 -2.08 4.60
CA THR A 205 4.44 -1.03 5.55
C THR A 205 5.68 -0.52 6.25
N ALA A 206 5.68 0.72 6.69
CA ALA A 206 6.58 1.22 7.72
C ALA A 206 5.85 1.50 9.05
N SER A 207 4.60 1.07 9.17
CA SER A 207 3.71 1.34 10.29
C SER A 207 3.62 2.84 10.58
N HIS A 208 4.20 3.31 11.69
CA HIS A 208 4.13 4.68 12.16
C HIS A 208 5.35 5.54 11.79
N LEU A 209 6.32 5.02 11.02
CA LEU A 209 7.51 5.79 10.64
C LEU A 209 7.16 6.92 9.64
N PRO A 210 8.01 7.95 9.49
CA PRO A 210 7.77 9.06 8.57
C PRO A 210 7.46 8.63 7.12
N TYR A 211 6.82 9.51 6.36
CA TYR A 211 6.31 9.24 5.00
C TYR A 211 7.37 8.65 4.05
N ASN A 212 8.64 9.06 4.22
CA ASN A 212 9.74 8.65 3.34
C ASN A 212 10.22 7.22 3.60
N ARG A 213 9.81 6.61 4.71
CA ARG A 213 10.15 5.25 5.08
C ARG A 213 9.14 4.24 4.54
N ASN A 214 9.63 3.04 4.24
CA ASN A 214 8.81 1.85 4.04
C ASN A 214 9.54 0.61 4.55
N GLY A 215 8.94 -0.56 4.40
CA GLY A 215 9.49 -1.80 4.91
C GLY A 215 8.61 -3.00 4.68
N PHE A 216 9.07 -4.15 5.15
CA PHE A 216 8.42 -5.44 4.93
C PHE A 216 8.28 -6.21 6.23
N LYS A 217 7.10 -6.78 6.43
CA LYS A 217 6.83 -7.82 7.43
C LYS A 217 6.52 -9.11 6.70
N PHE A 218 6.99 -10.23 7.23
CA PHE A 218 6.84 -11.54 6.61
C PHE A 218 6.06 -12.48 7.52
N PHE A 219 5.18 -13.26 6.90
CA PHE A 219 4.35 -14.23 7.61
C PHE A 219 4.34 -15.58 6.89
N THR A 220 4.11 -16.62 7.67
CA THR A 220 3.69 -17.95 7.20
C THR A 220 2.50 -18.41 8.05
N ASN A 221 1.97 -19.60 7.80
CA ASN A 221 0.95 -20.20 8.66
C ASN A 221 1.43 -20.45 10.11
N ALA A 222 2.75 -20.43 10.36
CA ALA A 222 3.33 -20.56 11.70
C ALA A 222 3.39 -19.23 12.47
N GLY A 223 3.06 -18.10 11.84
CA GLY A 223 3.15 -16.76 12.42
C GLY A 223 4.08 -15.82 11.66
N GLY A 224 4.39 -14.69 12.31
CA GLY A 224 5.39 -13.73 11.83
C GLY A 224 6.81 -14.26 11.98
N LEU A 225 7.70 -13.90 11.06
CA LEU A 225 9.10 -14.34 11.08
C LEU A 225 9.91 -13.68 12.21
N GLY A 226 10.91 -14.40 12.71
CA GLY A 226 11.81 -13.90 13.75
C GLY A 226 13.04 -13.18 13.21
N LYS A 227 13.77 -12.49 14.10
CA LYS A 227 15.03 -11.76 13.78
C LYS A 227 16.05 -12.61 13.01
N ALA A 228 16.19 -13.88 13.37
CA ALA A 228 17.13 -14.80 12.72
C ALA A 228 16.71 -15.12 11.27
N ASP A 229 15.42 -15.32 11.03
CA ASP A 229 14.89 -15.56 9.69
C ASP A 229 15.06 -14.33 8.80
N ILE A 230 14.78 -13.13 9.32
CA ILE A 230 15.00 -11.87 8.58
C ILE A 230 16.47 -11.68 8.20
N LYS A 231 17.39 -11.96 9.13
CA LYS A 231 18.82 -11.90 8.84
C LYS A 231 19.17 -12.85 7.68
N ASN A 232 18.68 -14.10 7.74
CA ASN A 232 18.92 -15.08 6.70
C ASN A 232 18.34 -14.65 5.33
N ILE A 233 17.15 -14.05 5.32
CA ILE A 233 16.53 -13.48 4.10
C ILE A 233 17.41 -12.37 3.52
N LEU A 234 17.91 -11.46 4.35
CA LEU A 234 18.77 -10.34 3.92
C LEU A 234 20.12 -10.81 3.40
N GLU A 235 20.71 -11.85 3.99
CA GLU A 235 21.94 -12.48 3.50
C GLU A 235 21.73 -13.09 2.10
N ARG A 236 20.64 -13.85 1.91
CA ARG A 236 20.28 -14.37 0.57
C ARG A 236 20.01 -13.25 -0.43
N ALA A 237 19.34 -12.19 0.00
CA ALA A 237 19.03 -11.04 -0.84
C ALA A 237 20.32 -10.36 -1.33
N ALA A 238 21.32 -10.18 -0.46
CA ALA A 238 22.61 -9.64 -0.83
C ALA A 238 23.32 -10.50 -1.89
N ASP A 239 23.33 -11.83 -1.72
CA ASP A 239 23.93 -12.76 -2.68
C ASP A 239 23.23 -12.73 -4.04
N LEU A 240 21.90 -12.64 -4.05
CA LEU A 240 21.10 -12.56 -5.27
C LEU A 240 21.30 -11.21 -5.98
N TYR A 241 21.30 -10.11 -5.22
CA TYR A 241 21.50 -8.77 -5.75
C TYR A 241 22.85 -8.61 -6.44
N ASN A 242 23.92 -9.17 -5.86
CA ASN A 242 25.26 -9.15 -6.45
C ASN A 242 25.34 -9.92 -7.79
N LYS A 243 24.39 -10.83 -8.05
CA LYS A 243 24.29 -11.61 -9.29
C LYS A 243 23.37 -10.97 -10.32
N PHE A 244 22.64 -9.91 -9.97
CA PHE A 244 21.78 -9.21 -10.93
C PHE A 244 22.64 -8.55 -12.02
N THR A 245 22.51 -9.05 -13.25
CA THR A 245 23.00 -8.34 -14.44
C THR A 245 21.91 -7.42 -14.97
N ALA A 246 22.29 -6.34 -15.66
CA ALA A 246 21.35 -5.39 -16.26
C ALA A 246 20.37 -6.05 -17.24
N GLU A 247 20.80 -7.12 -17.95
CA GLU A 247 19.95 -7.92 -18.84
C GLU A 247 18.96 -8.81 -18.07
N GLY A 248 19.31 -9.26 -16.86
CA GLY A 248 18.42 -10.03 -16.00
C GLY A 248 17.16 -9.26 -15.57
N LEU A 249 17.33 -7.98 -15.19
CA LEU A 249 16.24 -7.11 -14.74
C LEU A 249 15.21 -6.76 -15.83
N THR A 250 15.62 -6.74 -17.10
CA THR A 250 14.70 -6.43 -18.21
C THR A 250 13.87 -7.64 -18.61
N SER A 251 14.43 -8.85 -18.52
CA SER A 251 13.71 -10.10 -18.78
C SER A 251 12.68 -10.46 -17.69
N SER A 252 12.91 -10.08 -16.42
CA SER A 252 12.01 -10.36 -15.30
C SER A 252 10.71 -9.56 -15.38
N LYS A 253 10.75 -8.31 -15.89
CA LYS A 253 9.55 -7.46 -16.08
C LYS A 253 8.50 -8.09 -16.99
N GLY A 254 8.90 -8.78 -18.06
CA GLY A 254 7.98 -9.39 -19.02
C GLY A 254 7.30 -10.66 -18.52
N LYS A 255 8.02 -11.51 -17.75
CA LYS A 255 7.46 -12.74 -17.17
C LYS A 255 6.54 -12.48 -15.97
N ALA A 256 6.84 -11.45 -15.17
CA ALA A 256 6.06 -11.11 -13.98
C ALA A 256 4.60 -10.75 -14.25
N LEU A 257 4.30 -10.13 -15.40
CA LEU A 257 2.93 -9.67 -15.68
C LEU A 257 1.93 -10.82 -15.88
N ALA A 258 2.39 -12.01 -16.28
CA ALA A 258 1.52 -13.15 -16.59
C ALA A 258 1.17 -14.03 -15.38
N SER A 259 1.92 -13.93 -14.28
CA SER A 259 1.80 -14.84 -13.12
C SER A 259 1.34 -14.15 -11.83
N VAL A 260 0.96 -12.87 -11.89
CA VAL A 260 0.44 -12.12 -10.75
C VAL A 260 -1.09 -12.11 -10.82
N LYS A 261 -1.74 -12.63 -9.77
CA LYS A 261 -3.21 -12.54 -9.60
C LYS A 261 -3.54 -11.38 -8.65
N ARG A 262 -4.68 -10.72 -8.85
CA ARG A 262 -5.18 -9.67 -7.97
C ARG A 262 -6.51 -10.09 -7.36
N VAL A 263 -6.63 -9.90 -6.05
CA VAL A 263 -7.79 -10.36 -5.26
C VAL A 263 -8.13 -9.30 -4.22
N ASP A 264 -9.41 -8.95 -4.07
CA ASP A 264 -9.88 -8.09 -2.97
C ASP A 264 -10.04 -8.91 -1.69
N TYR A 265 -8.91 -9.18 -1.03
CA TYR A 265 -8.87 -9.99 0.18
C TYR A 265 -9.55 -9.32 1.38
N MET A 266 -9.59 -7.99 1.39
CA MET A 266 -10.19 -7.25 2.50
C MET A 266 -11.69 -7.50 2.63
N ASN A 267 -12.39 -7.87 1.54
CA ASN A 267 -13.80 -8.27 1.63
C ASN A 267 -13.99 -9.58 2.42
N VAL A 268 -13.13 -10.59 2.23
CA VAL A 268 -13.16 -11.82 3.04
C VAL A 268 -12.85 -11.51 4.49
N TYR A 269 -11.73 -10.83 4.70
CA TYR A 269 -11.24 -10.53 6.04
C TYR A 269 -12.28 -9.77 6.87
N THR A 270 -12.90 -8.74 6.31
CA THR A 270 -13.93 -7.94 7.00
C THR A 270 -15.22 -8.72 7.23
N SER A 271 -15.68 -9.50 6.24
CA SER A 271 -16.81 -10.41 6.40
C SER A 271 -16.58 -11.39 7.56
N ASP A 272 -15.40 -11.99 7.65
CA ASP A 272 -15.10 -12.97 8.69
C ASP A 272 -14.93 -12.34 10.06
N LEU A 273 -14.41 -11.11 10.14
CA LEU A 273 -14.45 -10.32 11.37
C LEU A 273 -15.89 -10.08 11.86
N VAL A 274 -16.79 -9.68 10.96
CA VAL A 274 -18.22 -9.48 11.29
C VAL A 274 -18.83 -10.78 11.80
N LYS A 275 -18.64 -11.90 11.08
CA LYS A 275 -19.13 -13.22 11.51
C LYS A 275 -18.56 -13.62 12.88
N ALA A 276 -17.27 -13.40 13.11
CA ALA A 276 -16.62 -13.73 14.38
C ALA A 276 -17.22 -12.93 15.55
N VAL A 277 -17.45 -11.62 15.37
CA VAL A 277 -18.09 -10.78 16.40
C VAL A 277 -19.53 -11.22 16.66
N ARG A 278 -20.33 -11.48 15.62
CA ARG A 278 -21.71 -11.98 15.78
C ARG A 278 -21.74 -13.29 16.54
N LYS A 279 -20.86 -14.24 16.18
CA LYS A 279 -20.73 -15.53 16.87
C LYS A 279 -20.36 -15.35 18.34
N ALA A 280 -19.36 -14.50 18.63
CA ALA A 280 -18.94 -14.19 20.00
C ALA A 280 -20.05 -13.52 20.83
N ALA A 281 -20.92 -12.75 20.18
CA ALA A 281 -22.09 -12.13 20.79
C ALA A 281 -23.31 -13.05 20.89
N GLY A 282 -23.18 -14.36 20.64
CA GLY A 282 -24.29 -15.31 20.73
C GLY A 282 -25.16 -15.37 19.46
N ASN A 283 -24.55 -15.18 18.29
CA ASN A 283 -25.21 -15.15 16.96
C ASN A 283 -26.22 -14.00 16.80
N ILE A 284 -25.96 -12.86 17.43
CA ILE A 284 -26.74 -11.63 17.26
C ILE A 284 -26.29 -10.95 15.98
N GLU A 285 -27.22 -10.61 15.08
CA GLU A 285 -26.90 -9.97 13.79
C GLU A 285 -26.29 -8.57 13.95
N LYS A 286 -26.82 -7.77 14.88
CA LYS A 286 -26.38 -6.39 15.16
C LYS A 286 -26.01 -6.20 16.63
N PRO A 287 -24.90 -6.80 17.10
CA PRO A 287 -24.55 -6.76 18.51
C PRO A 287 -24.12 -5.36 19.01
N LEU A 288 -23.86 -4.42 18.10
CA LEU A 288 -23.49 -3.04 18.40
C LEU A 288 -24.65 -2.05 18.17
N GLU A 289 -25.88 -2.53 18.03
CA GLU A 289 -27.06 -1.66 17.93
C GLU A 289 -27.21 -0.78 19.18
N GLY A 290 -27.43 0.52 18.97
CA GLY A 290 -27.49 1.52 20.06
C GLY A 290 -26.13 2.11 20.46
N PHE A 291 -25.01 1.59 19.94
CA PHE A 291 -23.69 2.18 20.17
C PHE A 291 -23.35 3.22 19.11
N HIS A 292 -22.76 4.33 19.56
CA HIS A 292 -22.13 5.34 18.70
C HIS A 292 -20.61 5.23 18.85
N ILE A 293 -19.93 4.74 17.82
CA ILE A 293 -18.49 4.45 17.82
C ILE A 293 -17.82 5.28 16.74
N VAL A 294 -16.92 6.17 17.14
CA VAL A 294 -16.14 7.02 16.23
C VAL A 294 -14.81 6.36 15.94
N VAL A 295 -14.44 6.29 14.65
CA VAL A 295 -13.14 5.81 14.20
C VAL A 295 -12.30 6.99 13.71
N ASP A 296 -11.09 7.13 14.25
CA ASP A 296 -10.04 7.94 13.66
C ASP A 296 -9.00 6.98 13.06
N ALA A 297 -8.88 6.99 11.73
CA ALA A 297 -7.94 6.12 11.02
C ALA A 297 -6.62 6.82 10.64
N GLY A 298 -6.45 8.11 10.96
CA GLY A 298 -5.24 8.89 10.68
C GLY A 298 -4.73 8.77 9.24
N ASN A 299 -5.63 8.70 8.25
CA ASN A 299 -5.33 8.49 6.83
C ASN A 299 -4.54 7.20 6.52
N GLY A 300 -4.52 6.26 7.47
CA GLY A 300 -3.95 4.94 7.35
C GLY A 300 -4.93 3.94 6.73
N ALA A 301 -4.48 2.69 6.61
CA ALA A 301 -5.28 1.59 6.07
C ALA A 301 -6.41 1.11 7.01
N GLY A 302 -6.71 1.82 8.09
CA GLY A 302 -7.68 1.41 9.12
C GLY A 302 -9.13 1.85 8.87
N GLY A 303 -9.37 2.75 7.90
CA GLY A 303 -10.70 3.33 7.70
C GLY A 303 -11.81 2.33 7.35
N PHE A 304 -11.44 1.17 6.81
CA PHE A 304 -12.41 0.10 6.49
C PHE A 304 -13.21 -0.38 7.71
N PHE A 305 -12.71 -0.21 8.95
CA PHE A 305 -13.41 -0.66 10.15
C PHE A 305 -14.78 -0.01 10.30
N ALA A 306 -14.89 1.29 10.00
CA ALA A 306 -16.15 2.01 10.14
C ALA A 306 -17.25 1.38 9.27
N ALA A 307 -17.04 1.38 7.95
CA ALA A 307 -18.05 0.95 6.99
C ALA A 307 -18.15 -0.58 6.81
N LYS A 308 -17.03 -1.31 6.87
CA LYS A 308 -17.02 -2.76 6.56
C LYS A 308 -17.14 -3.66 7.79
N VAL A 309 -17.02 -3.13 9.01
CA VAL A 309 -17.08 -3.94 10.24
C VAL A 309 -18.10 -3.40 11.23
N LEU A 310 -17.97 -2.15 11.67
CA LEU A 310 -18.81 -1.58 12.74
C LEU A 310 -20.25 -1.33 12.30
N GLU A 311 -20.46 -0.74 11.13
CA GLU A 311 -21.80 -0.51 10.56
C GLU A 311 -22.57 -1.82 10.31
N PRO A 312 -22.00 -2.89 9.70
CA PRO A 312 -22.66 -4.20 9.58
C PRO A 312 -23.04 -4.86 10.92
N LEU A 313 -22.35 -4.47 12.00
CA LEU A 313 -22.63 -4.92 13.37
C LEU A 313 -23.65 -4.02 14.09
N GLY A 314 -24.14 -2.96 13.46
CA GLY A 314 -25.22 -2.10 13.96
C GLY A 314 -24.76 -0.81 14.65
N ALA A 315 -23.46 -0.51 14.70
CA ALA A 315 -22.97 0.72 15.29
C ALA A 315 -23.27 1.93 14.40
N VAL A 316 -23.52 3.09 15.02
CA VAL A 316 -23.50 4.39 14.35
C VAL A 316 -22.06 4.90 14.33
N THR A 317 -21.54 5.22 13.15
CA THR A 317 -20.14 5.63 12.93
C THR A 317 -19.99 7.10 12.52
N SER A 318 -21.08 7.87 12.51
CA SER A 318 -21.07 9.29 12.15
C SER A 318 -20.09 10.07 13.03
N GLY A 319 -19.30 10.97 12.44
CA GLY A 319 -18.26 11.72 13.13
C GLY A 319 -16.87 11.05 13.11
N SER A 320 -16.74 9.86 12.51
CA SER A 320 -15.45 9.25 12.18
C SER A 320 -14.62 10.16 11.27
N GLN A 321 -13.29 10.13 11.44
CA GLN A 321 -12.34 11.04 10.81
C GLN A 321 -11.21 10.29 10.12
N PHE A 322 -10.64 10.93 9.11
CA PHE A 322 -9.43 10.45 8.41
C PHE A 322 -9.53 9.00 7.90
N LEU A 323 -10.73 8.60 7.45
CA LEU A 323 -11.03 7.23 7.00
C LEU A 323 -10.41 6.89 5.64
N GLU A 324 -10.18 7.90 4.79
CA GLU A 324 -9.67 7.67 3.45
C GLU A 324 -8.13 7.60 3.45
N PRO A 325 -7.55 6.50 2.97
CA PRO A 325 -6.11 6.34 2.85
C PRO A 325 -5.57 7.18 1.70
N ASP A 326 -4.74 8.18 1.98
CA ASP A 326 -4.14 9.07 0.96
C ASP A 326 -2.61 9.05 0.93
N GLY A 327 -1.99 8.35 1.89
CA GLY A 327 -0.53 8.19 1.99
C GLY A 327 0.19 9.36 2.67
N ASN A 328 -0.52 10.40 3.08
CA ASN A 328 -0.01 11.49 3.90
C ASN A 328 -0.22 11.11 5.37
N ILE A 329 0.64 10.24 5.88
CA ILE A 329 0.65 9.89 7.31
C ILE A 329 1.52 10.92 8.02
N ASP A 330 0.98 12.13 8.21
CA ASP A 330 1.60 13.17 9.02
C ASP A 330 1.15 12.96 10.49
N TYR A 331 2.12 12.64 11.35
CA TYR A 331 1.96 12.60 12.80
C TYR A 331 2.46 13.89 13.44
#